data_AF-A0AA42PJE6-F1
#
_entry.id   AF-A0AA42PJE6-F1
#
_cell.length_a   1.000
_cell.length_b   1.000
_cell.length_c   1.000
_cell.angle_alpha   90.00
_cell.angle_beta   90.00
_cell.angle_gamma   90.00
#
_symmetry.space_group_name_H-M   'P 1'
#
loop_
_entity.id
_entity.type
_entity.pdbx_description
1 polymer ?
#
loop_
_entity_poly.entity_id
_entity_poly.type
_entity_poly.pdbx_seq_one_letter_code
_entity_poly.pdbx_strand_id
1 'polypeptide(L)'
;MTPITLARFDALGGYCRLGPAMWLIEECGWYESDDGRLLGLILRDRQDGDYQGVLFARDRAERFRWVHGTSFFDEPGLALDELRRQQAGVSEGLEEEREQGDEPSEAMDFFALRVPQARLHPSFQSLSNSSGYSPARELISSMMRWHEDIDGNYVEQFQSNAFDARLLELYVFGLLVENRFSLDQTNFAPDFMANDGIAEIAIEVTTCNPTLDGFGNAVPAPQPRSREEQTTYLKEYIPIKFGSALTSKLRKRYWELPHVAGKPLVFVIQDFHAPASMMFARTGLSIYLYGYDYQWHRDEDGNLEILPQRVVEHRWLNKVIPSGFFDLPEAENVSAVLFNNSATLSKFNRMGSVAGMGSEHVRMFHIGTALDPDPNAAEPLKFAMEVDGDYEETWSEGLEVYHNPRARHPLDPDHFPSAVHHQLQRDGMMSTKWDGGFHPLASITQILTVRGEPTATE
;
A
#
# COMPACT_ATOMS: atom_id res chain seq x y z
N MET A 1 29.66 10.80 1.23
CA MET A 1 28.40 10.13 0.87
C MET A 1 28.62 9.05 -0.17
N THR A 2 28.09 7.86 0.10
CA THR A 2 28.12 6.66 -0.75
C THR A 2 26.78 6.53 -1.50
N PRO A 3 26.78 6.02 -2.76
CA PRO A 3 25.54 5.75 -3.47
C PRO A 3 24.69 4.69 -2.76
N ILE A 4 23.37 4.88 -2.77
CA ILE A 4 22.38 3.91 -2.26
C ILE A 4 21.31 3.63 -3.31
N THR A 5 20.53 2.56 -3.09
CA THR A 5 19.39 2.23 -3.96
C THR A 5 18.23 3.21 -3.73
N LEU A 6 17.37 3.38 -4.74
CA LEU A 6 16.13 4.14 -4.60
C LEU A 6 15.26 3.57 -3.47
N ALA A 7 15.14 2.24 -3.37
CA ALA A 7 14.38 1.60 -2.29
C ALA A 7 14.88 2.00 -0.89
N ARG A 8 16.20 2.10 -0.70
CA ARG A 8 16.79 2.56 0.57
C ARG A 8 16.49 4.03 0.84
N PHE A 9 16.59 4.89 -0.18
CA PHE A 9 16.24 6.30 -0.04
C PHE A 9 14.75 6.47 0.26
N ASP A 10 13.87 5.80 -0.47
CA ASP A 10 12.41 5.86 -0.30
C ASP A 10 11.96 5.41 1.09
N ALA A 11 12.55 4.32 1.59
CA ALA A 11 12.24 3.80 2.90
C ALA A 11 12.57 4.77 4.06
N LEU A 12 13.51 5.70 3.85
CA LEU A 12 13.96 6.67 4.86
C LEU A 12 13.41 8.08 4.63
N GLY A 13 13.57 8.60 3.42
CA GLY A 13 13.31 9.98 3.03
C GLY A 13 12.24 10.16 1.95
N GLY A 14 11.68 9.09 1.37
CA GLY A 14 10.67 9.22 0.31
C GLY A 14 9.42 10.02 0.73
N TYR A 15 9.12 10.03 2.02
CA TYR A 15 7.95 10.69 2.60
C TYR A 15 8.10 12.22 2.77
N CYS A 16 9.29 12.77 2.53
CA CYS A 16 9.52 14.23 2.56
C CYS A 16 9.31 14.91 1.20
N ARG A 17 9.01 14.13 0.15
CA ARG A 17 8.78 14.65 -1.20
C ARG A 17 7.61 15.61 -1.23
N LEU A 18 7.73 16.66 -2.04
CA LEU A 18 6.76 17.75 -2.17
C LEU A 18 5.62 17.40 -3.15
N GLY A 19 5.12 16.17 -3.09
CA GLY A 19 3.99 15.66 -3.89
C GLY A 19 4.07 16.09 -5.38
N PRO A 20 3.14 16.92 -5.88
CA PRO A 20 3.09 17.30 -7.30
C PRO A 20 4.30 18.08 -7.80
N ALA A 21 5.03 18.78 -6.94
CA ALA A 21 6.25 19.49 -7.35
C ALA A 21 7.32 18.52 -7.89
N MET A 22 7.23 17.23 -7.55
CA MET A 22 8.08 16.19 -8.09
C MET A 22 7.97 16.03 -9.62
N TRP A 23 6.90 16.54 -10.25
CA TRP A 23 6.78 16.56 -11.72
C TRP A 23 7.75 17.52 -12.41
N LEU A 24 8.27 18.51 -11.68
CA LEU A 24 9.23 19.50 -12.20
C LEU A 24 10.68 19.02 -12.10
N ILE A 25 10.94 17.93 -11.38
CA ILE A 25 12.28 17.45 -11.11
C ILE A 25 12.48 16.01 -11.58
N GLU A 26 13.73 15.65 -11.77
CA GLU A 26 14.19 14.29 -12.03
C GLU A 26 15.23 13.91 -10.98
N GLU A 27 14.96 12.86 -10.19
CA GLU A 27 15.92 12.32 -9.25
C GLU A 27 17.01 11.55 -10.00
N CYS A 28 18.25 12.01 -9.92
CA CYS A 28 19.39 11.52 -10.70
C CYS A 28 20.39 10.71 -9.87
N GLY A 29 20.28 10.72 -8.54
CA GLY A 29 21.11 9.89 -7.69
C GLY A 29 20.83 10.07 -6.21
N TRP A 30 20.92 8.96 -5.46
CA TRP A 30 20.64 8.89 -4.03
C TRP A 30 21.89 8.45 -3.28
N TYR A 31 22.13 9.08 -2.14
CA TYR A 31 23.35 8.89 -1.36
C TYR A 31 23.08 8.89 0.15
N GLU A 32 23.98 8.29 0.92
CA GLU A 32 23.95 8.28 2.38
C GLU A 32 25.35 8.62 2.94
N SER A 33 25.43 9.29 4.09
CA SER A 33 26.68 9.47 4.80
C SER A 33 27.15 8.17 5.47
N ASP A 34 28.45 8.04 5.73
CA ASP A 34 29.03 6.81 6.31
C ASP A 34 28.45 6.48 7.71
N ASP A 35 27.96 7.49 8.42
CA ASP A 35 27.30 7.37 9.73
C ASP A 35 25.76 7.27 9.66
N GLY A 36 25.18 7.29 8.46
CA GLY A 36 23.73 7.22 8.22
C GLY A 36 22.92 8.42 8.70
N ARG A 37 23.57 9.53 9.12
CA ARG A 37 22.89 10.72 9.65
C ARG A 37 22.37 11.65 8.56
N LEU A 38 22.93 11.59 7.36
CA LEU A 38 22.55 12.41 6.22
C LEU A 38 22.15 11.55 5.02
N LEU A 39 21.07 11.96 4.34
CA LEU A 39 20.78 11.50 2.97
C LEU A 39 21.12 12.61 1.99
N GLY A 40 21.56 12.21 0.80
CA GLY A 40 21.90 13.09 -0.31
C GLY A 40 21.04 12.75 -1.51
N LEU A 41 20.53 13.76 -2.20
CA LEU A 41 19.77 13.62 -3.43
C LEU A 41 20.35 14.55 -4.48
N ILE A 42 20.57 14.05 -5.69
CA ILE A 42 20.86 14.88 -6.85
C ILE A 42 19.58 14.98 -7.66
N LEU A 43 19.11 16.22 -7.82
CA LEU A 43 17.93 16.57 -8.59
C LEU A 43 18.35 17.28 -9.87
N ARG A 44 17.59 17.08 -10.93
CA ARG A 44 17.66 17.88 -12.14
C ARG A 44 16.34 18.63 -12.32
N ASP A 45 16.41 19.94 -12.51
CA ASP A 45 15.26 20.74 -12.91
C ASP A 45 14.93 20.42 -14.38
N ARG A 46 13.67 20.08 -14.66
CA ARG A 46 13.22 19.74 -16.02
C ARG A 46 13.02 20.96 -16.91
N GLN A 47 12.98 22.17 -16.36
CA GLN A 47 12.73 23.41 -17.12
C GLN A 47 13.99 23.93 -17.80
N ASP A 48 15.09 24.07 -17.07
CA ASP A 48 16.37 24.57 -17.58
C ASP A 48 17.44 23.48 -17.69
N GLY A 49 17.27 22.35 -17.01
CA GLY A 49 18.15 21.19 -17.09
C GLY A 49 19.27 21.17 -16.07
N ASP A 50 19.30 22.16 -15.17
CA ASP A 50 20.36 22.32 -14.17
C ASP A 50 20.20 21.32 -13.01
N TYR A 51 21.32 20.99 -12.38
CA TYR A 51 21.41 20.02 -11.30
C TYR A 51 21.61 20.70 -9.95
N GLN A 52 20.95 20.19 -8.93
CA GLN A 52 21.13 20.60 -7.53
C GLN A 52 21.33 19.38 -6.64
N GLY A 53 22.24 19.49 -5.67
CA GLY A 53 22.35 18.58 -4.56
C GLY A 53 21.53 19.03 -3.37
N VAL A 54 20.82 18.10 -2.73
CA VAL A 54 20.04 18.33 -1.51
C VAL A 54 20.52 17.38 -0.42
N LEU A 55 20.77 17.93 0.76
CA LEU A 55 21.07 17.18 1.98
C LEU A 55 19.85 17.13 2.88
N PHE A 56 19.54 15.94 3.37
CA PHE A 56 18.50 15.68 4.34
C PHE A 56 19.09 15.22 5.66
N ALA A 57 18.52 15.69 6.77
CA ALA A 57 18.86 15.25 8.11
C ALA A 57 17.59 14.97 8.92
N ARG A 58 17.74 14.22 10.01
CA ARG A 58 16.62 13.95 10.91
C ARG A 58 16.28 15.16 11.77
N ASP A 59 15.02 15.56 11.75
CA ASP A 59 14.47 16.56 12.65
C ASP A 59 14.28 16.01 14.09
N ARG A 60 13.66 16.80 14.97
CA ARG A 60 13.34 16.37 16.35
C ARG A 60 12.32 15.23 16.45
N ALA A 61 11.52 15.02 15.42
CA ALA A 61 10.60 13.89 15.30
C ALA A 61 11.25 12.68 14.61
N GLU A 62 12.55 12.75 14.33
CA GLU A 62 13.33 11.74 13.61
C GLU A 62 12.90 11.56 12.13
N ARG A 63 12.25 12.55 11.52
CA ARG A 63 11.90 12.59 10.10
C ARG A 63 13.05 13.15 9.28
N PHE A 64 13.39 12.55 8.13
CA PHE A 64 14.38 13.14 7.22
C PHE A 64 13.80 14.36 6.50
N ARG A 65 14.32 15.55 6.79
CA ARG A 65 13.87 16.83 6.20
C ARG A 65 14.98 17.43 5.35
N TRP A 66 14.60 18.19 4.32
CA TRP A 66 15.55 19.02 3.59
C TRP A 66 16.17 20.00 4.60
N VAL A 67 17.48 19.95 4.78
CA VAL A 67 18.19 20.92 5.65
C VAL A 67 19.11 21.84 4.86
N HIS A 68 19.63 21.37 3.72
CA HIS A 68 20.56 22.17 2.93
C HIS A 68 20.50 21.84 1.43
N GLY A 69 20.70 22.86 0.60
CA GLY A 69 20.75 22.73 -0.85
C GLY A 69 22.01 23.38 -1.41
N THR A 70 22.64 22.73 -2.39
CA THR A 70 23.77 23.32 -3.13
C THR A 70 23.29 24.44 -4.05
N SER A 71 24.24 25.16 -4.65
CA SER A 71 23.97 25.93 -5.88
C SER A 71 23.54 25.00 -7.04
N PHE A 72 23.08 25.60 -8.13
CA PHE A 72 22.78 24.90 -9.37
C PHE A 72 24.04 24.70 -10.22
N PHE A 73 24.10 23.60 -10.96
CA PHE A 73 25.23 23.19 -11.79
C PHE A 73 24.78 22.56 -13.11
N ASP A 74 25.53 22.79 -14.18
CA ASP A 74 25.22 22.20 -15.50
C ASP A 74 25.44 20.67 -15.57
N GLU A 75 26.20 20.11 -14.62
CA GLU A 75 26.57 18.69 -14.60
C GLU A 75 26.27 18.03 -13.24
N PRO A 76 25.72 16.80 -13.20
CA PRO A 76 25.38 16.12 -11.96
C PRO A 76 26.61 15.81 -11.09
N GLY A 77 27.77 15.60 -11.72
CA GLY A 77 29.03 15.36 -11.01
C GLY A 77 29.48 16.56 -10.18
N LEU A 78 29.29 17.79 -10.70
CA LEU A 78 29.63 19.01 -9.98
C LEU A 78 28.70 19.23 -8.79
N ALA A 79 27.39 18.97 -8.96
CA ALA A 79 26.43 18.99 -7.86
C ALA A 79 26.78 17.98 -6.76
N LEU A 80 27.21 16.77 -7.15
CA LEU A 80 27.64 15.74 -6.20
C LEU A 80 28.93 16.12 -5.45
N ASP A 81 29.91 16.69 -6.14
CA ASP A 81 31.16 17.13 -5.52
C ASP A 81 30.92 18.29 -4.54
N GLU A 82 30.00 19.21 -4.87
CA GLU A 82 29.56 20.26 -3.97
C GLU A 82 28.85 19.68 -2.73
N LEU A 83 27.89 18.78 -2.95
CA LEU A 83 27.13 18.12 -1.89
C LEU A 83 28.05 17.38 -0.91
N ARG A 84 29.07 16.66 -1.43
CA ARG A 84 30.10 16.00 -0.61
C ARG A 84 30.96 16.98 0.18
N ARG A 85 31.29 18.14 -0.40
CA ARG A 85 32.09 19.17 0.28
C ARG A 85 31.31 19.81 1.42
N GLN A 86 30.01 20.03 1.21
CA GLN A 86 29.13 20.69 2.18
C GLN A 86 28.66 19.76 3.30
N GLN A 87 28.67 18.43 3.10
CA GLN A 87 28.21 17.46 4.11
C GLN A 87 28.87 17.71 5.48
N ALA A 88 30.17 18.00 5.53
CA ALA A 88 30.91 18.11 6.78
C ALA A 88 30.44 19.30 7.62
N GLY A 89 30.16 20.44 6.98
CA GLY A 89 29.62 21.63 7.67
C GLY A 89 28.21 21.39 8.20
N VAL A 90 27.35 20.74 7.40
CA VAL A 90 26.00 20.35 7.85
C VAL A 90 26.09 19.35 9.02
N SER A 91 27.00 18.38 8.95
CA SER A 91 27.24 17.41 10.02
C SER A 91 27.67 18.05 11.35
N GLU A 92 28.48 19.11 11.30
CA GLU A 92 28.91 19.87 12.49
C GLU A 92 27.76 20.68 13.11
N GLY A 93 26.89 21.27 12.27
CA GLY A 93 25.71 22.04 12.68
C GLY A 93 24.43 21.22 12.90
N LEU A 94 24.51 19.89 12.84
CA LEU A 94 23.34 19.01 12.73
C LEU A 94 22.27 19.26 13.79
N GLU A 95 22.64 19.61 15.02
CA GLU A 95 21.68 19.83 16.12
C GLU A 95 20.82 21.08 15.90
N GLU A 96 21.36 22.11 15.24
CA GLU A 96 20.61 23.32 14.86
C GLU A 96 19.67 23.01 13.69
N GLU A 97 20.12 22.20 12.73
CA GLU A 97 19.34 21.78 11.55
C GLU A 97 18.13 20.89 11.89
N ARG A 98 18.08 20.32 13.11
CA ARG A 98 16.95 19.49 13.56
C ARG A 98 15.70 20.29 13.89
N GLU A 99 15.79 21.61 14.00
CA GLU A 99 14.64 22.49 14.25
C GLU A 99 14.08 23.04 12.93
N GLN A 100 12.87 22.62 12.59
CA GLN A 100 12.11 23.01 11.40
C GLN A 100 10.87 23.85 11.76
N GLY A 101 10.48 23.85 13.04
CA GLY A 101 9.44 24.72 13.61
C GLY A 101 8.05 24.12 13.65
N ASP A 102 7.85 22.91 13.13
CA ASP A 102 6.57 22.19 13.10
C ASP A 102 6.61 20.84 13.84
N GLU A 103 7.71 20.51 14.50
CA GLU A 103 7.89 19.23 15.15
C GLU A 103 7.17 19.13 16.50
N PRO A 104 6.72 17.92 16.88
CA PRO A 104 6.41 17.61 18.27
C PRO A 104 7.64 17.76 19.18
N SER A 105 7.39 17.92 20.48
CA SER A 105 8.45 18.08 21.48
C SER A 105 9.36 16.86 21.63
N GLU A 106 8.86 15.66 21.31
CA GLU A 106 9.62 14.40 21.36
C GLU A 106 9.19 13.49 20.21
N ALA A 107 10.14 12.75 19.63
CA ALA A 107 9.86 11.68 18.68
C ALA A 107 9.08 10.55 19.36
N MET A 108 8.03 10.08 18.70
CA MET A 108 7.19 9.02 19.24
C MET A 108 7.85 7.65 19.09
N ASP A 109 7.90 6.87 20.17
CA ASP A 109 8.14 5.43 20.11
C ASP A 109 6.80 4.70 19.90
N PHE A 110 6.59 4.22 18.66
CA PHE A 110 5.39 3.51 18.25
C PHE A 110 5.28 2.08 18.82
N PHE A 111 6.40 1.52 19.28
CA PHE A 111 6.51 0.15 19.79
C PHE A 111 6.48 0.08 21.32
N ALA A 112 6.65 1.23 21.99
CA ALA A 112 6.31 1.36 23.40
C ALA A 112 4.83 1.02 23.64
N LEU A 113 4.57 0.04 24.52
CA LEU A 113 3.22 -0.47 24.74
C LEU A 113 2.28 0.60 25.31
N ARG A 114 1.21 0.90 24.58
CA ARG A 114 0.08 1.76 24.99
C ARG A 114 -1.09 0.94 25.54
N VAL A 115 -1.05 -0.39 25.36
CA VAL A 115 -2.09 -1.32 25.82
C VAL A 115 -1.45 -2.49 26.59
N PRO A 116 -2.20 -3.15 27.51
CA PRO A 116 -1.70 -4.35 28.18
C PRO A 116 -1.35 -5.47 27.21
N GLN A 117 -0.36 -6.30 27.55
CA GLN A 117 0.12 -7.43 26.73
C GLN A 117 -1.03 -8.34 26.21
N ALA A 118 -2.04 -8.56 27.04
CA ALA A 118 -3.20 -9.42 26.73
C ALA A 118 -4.14 -8.84 25.64
N ARG A 119 -4.04 -7.54 25.36
CA ARG A 119 -4.79 -6.86 24.28
C ARG A 119 -3.99 -6.71 22.99
N LEU A 120 -2.72 -7.12 22.96
CA LEU A 120 -1.90 -6.94 21.77
C LEU A 120 -2.36 -7.84 20.64
N HIS A 121 -2.40 -7.28 19.43
CA HIS A 121 -2.66 -8.07 18.23
C HIS A 121 -1.53 -9.08 18.00
N PRO A 122 -1.80 -10.34 17.60
CA PRO A 122 -0.75 -11.32 17.32
C PRO A 122 0.25 -10.86 16.24
N SER A 123 -0.22 -10.14 15.22
CA SER A 123 0.67 -9.58 14.19
C SER A 123 1.53 -8.45 14.73
N PHE A 124 1.00 -7.59 15.63
CA PHE A 124 1.81 -6.59 16.32
C PHE A 124 2.86 -7.24 17.22
N GLN A 125 2.50 -8.29 17.96
CA GLN A 125 3.47 -9.04 18.76
C GLN A 125 4.59 -9.65 17.90
N SER A 126 4.25 -10.15 16.71
CA SER A 126 5.23 -10.68 15.76
C SER A 126 6.14 -9.58 15.22
N LEU A 127 5.57 -8.44 14.83
CA LEU A 127 6.30 -7.26 14.38
C LEU A 127 7.28 -6.74 15.44
N SER A 128 6.83 -6.63 16.69
CA SER A 128 7.61 -6.08 17.79
C SER A 128 8.71 -7.02 18.28
N ASN A 129 8.44 -8.33 18.37
CA ASN A 129 9.32 -9.26 19.08
C ASN A 129 10.14 -10.20 18.18
N SER A 130 9.73 -10.43 16.93
CA SER A 130 10.44 -11.35 16.04
C SER A 130 11.58 -10.65 15.31
N SER A 131 12.75 -11.29 15.25
CA SER A 131 13.84 -10.84 14.38
C SER A 131 13.48 -10.95 12.90
N GLY A 132 12.65 -11.93 12.52
CA GLY A 132 12.18 -12.12 11.15
C GLY A 132 11.36 -10.94 10.59
N TYR A 133 10.79 -10.10 11.46
CA TYR A 133 10.07 -8.88 11.10
C TYR A 133 10.86 -7.59 11.37
N SER A 134 12.18 -7.69 11.64
CA SER A 134 13.01 -6.50 11.83
C SER A 134 13.00 -5.53 10.64
N PRO A 135 13.01 -5.97 9.36
CA PRO A 135 12.89 -5.05 8.25
C PRO A 135 11.56 -4.28 8.23
N ALA A 136 10.43 -4.98 8.42
CA ALA A 136 9.12 -4.33 8.53
C ALA A 136 9.07 -3.33 9.69
N ARG A 137 9.64 -3.69 10.84
CA ARG A 137 9.65 -2.83 12.03
C ARG A 137 10.37 -1.51 11.77
N GLU A 138 11.53 -1.56 11.13
CA GLU A 138 12.30 -0.36 10.78
C GLU A 138 11.61 0.49 9.70
N LEU A 139 11.05 -0.14 8.66
CA LEU A 139 10.31 0.57 7.62
C LEU A 139 9.06 1.27 8.20
N ILE A 140 8.23 0.53 8.94
CA ILE A 140 7.03 1.07 9.59
C ILE A 140 7.39 2.20 10.55
N SER A 141 8.48 2.06 11.32
CA SER A 141 8.97 3.15 12.17
C SER A 141 9.26 4.42 11.37
N SER A 142 9.88 4.29 10.19
CA SER A 142 10.22 5.41 9.33
C SER A 142 8.97 6.07 8.74
N MET A 143 8.00 5.28 8.29
CA MET A 143 6.72 5.75 7.75
C MET A 143 5.84 6.44 8.79
N MET A 144 5.67 5.84 9.97
CA MET A 144 4.74 6.34 11.00
C MET A 144 5.13 7.72 11.54
N ARG A 145 6.39 8.15 11.38
CA ARG A 145 6.81 9.51 11.73
C ARG A 145 6.18 10.58 10.83
N TRP A 146 5.76 10.20 9.63
CA TRP A 146 5.13 11.08 8.65
C TRP A 146 3.62 10.98 8.61
N HIS A 147 3.06 9.89 9.17
CA HIS A 147 1.62 9.70 9.22
C HIS A 147 1.01 10.51 10.37
N GLU A 148 0.04 11.39 10.08
CA GLU A 148 -0.63 12.18 11.11
C GLU A 148 -1.61 11.33 11.94
N ASP A 149 -1.56 11.46 13.28
CA ASP A 149 -2.51 10.83 14.20
C ASP A 149 -3.51 11.88 14.70
N ILE A 150 -4.49 12.21 13.86
CA ILE A 150 -5.49 13.27 14.13
C ILE A 150 -6.27 12.96 15.42
N ASP A 151 -6.65 11.70 15.61
CA ASP A 151 -7.47 11.25 16.74
C ASP A 151 -6.66 10.94 18.02
N GLY A 152 -5.32 10.92 17.93
CA GLY A 152 -4.40 10.56 19.01
C GLY A 152 -4.52 9.10 19.47
N ASN A 153 -5.14 8.24 18.67
CA ASN A 153 -5.42 6.84 19.03
C ASN A 153 -4.79 5.84 18.06
N TYR A 154 -4.12 6.32 16.99
CA TYR A 154 -3.59 5.46 15.93
C TYR A 154 -2.65 4.40 16.50
N VAL A 155 -1.73 4.78 17.38
CA VAL A 155 -0.77 3.84 17.99
C VAL A 155 -1.46 2.82 18.90
N GLU A 156 -2.44 3.24 19.71
CA GLU A 156 -3.21 2.30 20.54
C GLU A 156 -3.95 1.27 19.68
N GLN A 157 -4.57 1.74 18.60
CA GLN A 157 -5.31 0.92 17.65
C GLN A 157 -4.41 -0.04 16.87
N PHE A 158 -3.26 0.47 16.40
CA PHE A 158 -2.24 -0.32 15.70
C PHE A 158 -1.69 -1.43 16.60
N GLN A 159 -1.57 -1.22 17.91
CA GLN A 159 -1.12 -2.26 18.84
C GLN A 159 -2.20 -3.31 19.17
N SER A 160 -3.49 -3.02 18.94
CA SER A 160 -4.61 -3.82 19.43
C SER A 160 -5.59 -4.23 18.32
N ASN A 161 -6.89 -4.02 18.50
CA ASN A 161 -7.93 -4.68 17.68
C ASN A 161 -8.05 -4.13 16.25
N ALA A 162 -7.34 -3.06 15.91
CA ALA A 162 -7.40 -2.40 14.61
C ALA A 162 -6.06 -2.45 13.85
N PHE A 163 -5.15 -3.36 14.23
CA PHE A 163 -3.85 -3.55 13.58
C PHE A 163 -3.97 -3.60 12.05
N ASP A 164 -4.84 -4.44 11.51
CA ASP A 164 -4.96 -4.62 10.05
C ASP A 164 -5.50 -3.37 9.34
N ALA A 165 -6.42 -2.64 9.98
CA ALA A 165 -6.97 -1.39 9.43
C ALA A 165 -5.91 -0.29 9.41
N ARG A 166 -5.22 -0.08 10.54
CA ARG A 166 -4.13 0.90 10.65
C ARG A 166 -2.95 0.54 9.73
N LEU A 167 -2.61 -0.74 9.59
CA LEU A 167 -1.58 -1.17 8.64
C LEU A 167 -1.99 -0.86 7.18
N LEU A 168 -3.27 -1.03 6.84
CA LEU A 168 -3.78 -0.70 5.51
C LEU A 168 -3.74 0.82 5.24
N GLU A 169 -4.06 1.66 6.23
CA GLU A 169 -3.89 3.12 6.12
C GLU A 169 -2.44 3.51 5.88
N LEU A 170 -1.50 2.89 6.59
CA LEU A 170 -0.06 3.11 6.35
C LEU A 170 0.37 2.65 4.95
N TYR A 171 -0.20 1.56 4.44
CA TYR A 171 0.02 1.11 3.06
C TYR A 171 -0.51 2.15 2.06
N VAL A 172 -1.72 2.67 2.27
CA VAL A 172 -2.33 3.70 1.41
C VAL A 172 -1.51 4.98 1.44
N PHE A 173 -0.99 5.39 2.60
CA PHE A 173 -0.05 6.49 2.71
C PHE A 173 1.19 6.27 1.81
N GLY A 174 1.84 5.11 1.91
CA GLY A 174 2.99 4.76 1.05
C GLY A 174 2.64 4.75 -0.44
N LEU A 175 1.48 4.18 -0.79
CA LEU A 175 0.96 4.14 -2.16
C LEU A 175 0.75 5.55 -2.74
N LEU A 176 0.18 6.46 -1.97
CA LEU A 176 -0.10 7.83 -2.44
C LEU A 176 1.18 8.65 -2.58
N VAL A 177 2.13 8.51 -1.64
CA VAL A 177 3.45 9.15 -1.75
C VAL A 177 4.20 8.64 -2.99
N GLU A 178 4.19 7.33 -3.25
CA GLU A 178 4.79 6.74 -4.45
C GLU A 178 4.17 7.31 -5.75
N ASN A 179 2.85 7.50 -5.75
CA ASN A 179 2.12 8.09 -6.88
C ASN A 179 2.11 9.64 -6.85
N ARG A 180 3.00 10.27 -6.08
CA ARG A 180 3.29 11.72 -6.06
C ARG A 180 2.13 12.60 -5.60
N PHE A 181 1.20 12.05 -4.84
CA PHE A 181 0.17 12.86 -4.20
C PHE A 181 0.77 13.66 -3.03
N SER A 182 0.34 14.92 -2.90
CA SER A 182 0.39 15.62 -1.62
C SER A 182 -0.86 15.27 -0.81
N LEU A 183 -0.69 15.03 0.48
CA LEU A 183 -1.76 14.58 1.37
C LEU A 183 -2.20 15.72 2.28
N ASP A 184 -3.51 15.91 2.37
CA ASP A 184 -4.15 16.75 3.38
C ASP A 184 -4.91 15.85 4.36
N GLN A 185 -4.43 15.81 5.60
CA GLN A 185 -5.01 15.05 6.71
C GLN A 185 -5.65 15.99 7.76
N THR A 186 -6.02 17.21 7.39
CA THR A 186 -6.66 18.16 8.33
C THR A 186 -8.11 17.79 8.68
N ASN A 187 -8.73 16.90 7.90
CA ASN A 187 -10.12 16.46 8.08
C ASN A 187 -10.17 15.04 8.65
N PHE A 188 -11.08 14.79 9.59
CA PHE A 188 -11.27 13.46 10.21
C PHE A 188 -11.80 12.38 9.26
N ALA A 189 -12.40 12.77 8.13
CA ALA A 189 -12.94 11.84 7.16
C ALA A 189 -13.12 12.50 5.78
N PRO A 190 -12.97 11.76 4.68
CA PRO A 190 -12.43 10.39 4.66
C PRO A 190 -10.95 10.36 5.02
N ASP A 191 -10.36 9.17 5.18
CA ASP A 191 -9.00 9.00 5.73
C ASP A 191 -7.91 9.82 5.03
N PHE A 192 -8.05 10.09 3.71
CA PHE A 192 -7.13 10.96 2.97
C PHE A 192 -7.85 11.89 1.98
N MET A 193 -7.39 13.13 1.90
CA MET A 193 -7.52 13.97 0.71
C MET A 193 -6.17 13.99 -0.01
N ALA A 194 -6.14 13.55 -1.27
CA ALA A 194 -4.91 13.36 -2.02
C ALA A 194 -4.93 14.21 -3.29
N ASN A 195 -3.95 15.10 -3.44
CA ASN A 195 -3.84 16.06 -4.54
C ASN A 195 -2.63 15.75 -5.43
N ASP A 196 -2.83 15.62 -6.75
CA ASP A 196 -1.78 15.30 -7.74
C ASP A 196 -1.20 16.55 -8.44
N GLY A 197 -1.65 17.75 -8.02
CA GLY A 197 -1.28 19.06 -8.57
C GLY A 197 -2.32 19.63 -9.53
N ILE A 198 -3.24 18.80 -10.01
CA ILE A 198 -4.27 19.16 -10.99
C ILE A 198 -5.67 18.93 -10.39
N ALA A 199 -5.86 17.75 -9.80
CA ALA A 199 -7.09 17.30 -9.20
C ALA A 199 -6.85 16.82 -7.76
N GLU A 200 -7.94 16.65 -7.04
CA GLU A 200 -7.92 16.08 -5.70
C GLU A 200 -8.94 14.95 -5.62
N ILE A 201 -8.53 13.84 -5.01
CA ILE A 201 -9.35 12.66 -4.77
C ILE A 201 -9.49 12.43 -3.27
N ALA A 202 -10.69 11.98 -2.88
CA ALA A 202 -11.01 11.63 -1.51
C ALA A 202 -10.94 10.11 -1.35
N ILE A 203 -10.24 9.61 -0.33
CA ILE A 203 -9.97 8.18 -0.16
C ILE A 203 -10.38 7.74 1.24
N GLU A 204 -11.27 6.74 1.30
CA GLU A 204 -11.65 6.07 2.53
C GLU A 204 -11.09 4.65 2.54
N VAL A 205 -10.50 4.25 3.66
CA VAL A 205 -9.88 2.95 3.88
C VAL A 205 -10.80 2.05 4.71
N THR A 206 -10.88 0.78 4.33
CA THR A 206 -11.67 -0.21 5.06
C THR A 206 -11.15 -1.63 4.93
N THR A 207 -11.50 -2.47 5.89
CA THR A 207 -11.13 -3.89 5.89
C THR A 207 -12.37 -4.79 6.02
N CYS A 208 -12.31 -5.94 5.37
CA CYS A 208 -13.19 -7.06 5.70
C CYS A 208 -12.61 -7.79 6.91
N ASN A 209 -13.24 -7.63 8.07
CA ASN A 209 -12.79 -8.25 9.32
C ASN A 209 -13.51 -9.58 9.60
N PRO A 210 -12.99 -10.45 10.49
CA PRO A 210 -13.69 -11.65 10.93
C PRO A 210 -15.11 -11.34 11.41
N THR A 211 -16.05 -12.25 11.16
CA THR A 211 -17.41 -12.08 11.69
C THR A 211 -17.36 -12.28 13.19
N LEU A 212 -17.99 -11.38 13.96
CA LEU A 212 -18.09 -11.53 15.41
C LEU A 212 -19.47 -12.07 15.82
N ASP A 213 -19.51 -12.88 16.89
CA ASP A 213 -20.75 -13.30 17.53
C ASP A 213 -21.34 -12.18 18.41
N GLY A 214 -22.51 -12.41 19.02
CA GLY A 214 -23.17 -11.45 19.90
C GLY A 214 -22.40 -11.10 21.19
N PHE A 215 -21.29 -11.79 21.46
CA PHE A 215 -20.40 -11.57 22.59
C PHE A 215 -19.04 -10.98 22.16
N GLY A 216 -18.85 -10.71 20.86
CA GLY A 216 -17.62 -10.15 20.31
C GLY A 216 -16.53 -11.17 19.99
N ASN A 217 -16.80 -12.47 20.04
CA ASN A 217 -15.82 -13.49 19.65
C ASN A 217 -15.82 -13.72 18.15
N ALA A 218 -14.65 -13.97 17.57
CA ALA A 218 -14.54 -14.32 16.15
C ALA A 218 -15.25 -15.65 15.86
N VAL A 219 -16.21 -15.61 14.94
CA VAL A 219 -16.85 -16.78 14.34
C VAL A 219 -15.87 -17.37 13.33
N PRO A 220 -15.53 -18.67 13.44
CA PRO A 220 -14.66 -19.32 12.47
C PRO A 220 -15.20 -19.16 11.05
N ALA A 221 -14.32 -18.76 10.13
CA ALA A 221 -14.66 -18.72 8.72
C ALA A 221 -15.00 -20.14 8.20
N PRO A 222 -15.85 -20.26 7.17
CA PRO A 222 -16.09 -21.52 6.49
C PRO A 222 -14.78 -22.20 6.06
N GLN A 223 -14.70 -23.51 6.22
CA GLN A 223 -13.54 -24.34 5.86
C GLN A 223 -13.96 -25.30 4.74
N PRO A 224 -13.97 -24.86 3.47
CA PRO A 224 -14.37 -25.69 2.34
C PRO A 224 -13.46 -26.92 2.20
N ARG A 225 -14.04 -28.09 1.93
CA ARG A 225 -13.37 -29.40 1.87
C ARG A 225 -13.43 -30.03 0.47
N SER A 226 -14.14 -29.40 -0.47
CA SER A 226 -14.27 -29.84 -1.85
C SER A 226 -14.14 -28.65 -2.80
N ARG A 227 -13.93 -28.91 -4.10
CA ARG A 227 -13.91 -27.86 -5.13
C ARG A 227 -15.23 -27.11 -5.24
N GLU A 228 -16.35 -27.80 -5.05
CA GLU A 228 -17.69 -27.22 -5.07
C GLU A 228 -17.92 -26.32 -3.87
N GLU A 229 -17.53 -26.76 -2.67
CA GLU A 229 -17.58 -25.94 -1.46
C GLU A 229 -16.65 -24.72 -1.59
N GLN A 230 -15.46 -24.87 -2.16
CA GLN A 230 -14.53 -23.77 -2.42
C GLN A 230 -15.16 -22.75 -3.39
N THR A 231 -15.76 -23.22 -4.48
CA THR A 231 -16.43 -22.37 -5.46
C THR A 231 -17.59 -21.61 -4.81
N THR A 232 -18.40 -22.29 -4.00
CA THR A 232 -19.53 -21.68 -3.28
C THR A 232 -19.03 -20.63 -2.28
N TYR A 233 -17.98 -20.95 -1.53
CA TYR A 233 -17.36 -20.01 -0.60
C TYR A 233 -16.85 -18.73 -1.31
N LEU A 234 -16.13 -18.88 -2.43
CA LEU A 234 -15.62 -17.74 -3.21
C LEU A 234 -16.73 -16.91 -3.87
N LYS A 235 -17.79 -17.54 -4.36
CA LYS A 235 -18.88 -16.87 -5.12
C LYS A 235 -20.05 -16.39 -4.27
N GLU A 236 -20.17 -16.85 -3.02
CA GLU A 236 -21.29 -16.50 -2.13
C GLU A 236 -20.83 -15.84 -0.82
N TYR A 237 -19.92 -16.47 -0.09
CA TYR A 237 -19.50 -15.98 1.23
C TYR A 237 -18.60 -14.74 1.15
N ILE A 238 -17.60 -14.75 0.27
CA ILE A 238 -16.66 -13.63 0.11
C ILE A 238 -17.37 -12.33 -0.32
N PRO A 239 -18.27 -12.32 -1.32
CA PRO A 239 -19.10 -11.16 -1.63
C PRO A 239 -19.85 -10.59 -0.41
N ILE A 240 -20.36 -11.45 0.48
CA ILE A 240 -21.05 -11.03 1.70
C ILE A 240 -20.12 -10.30 2.69
N LYS A 241 -18.83 -10.64 2.72
CA LYS A 241 -17.84 -9.94 3.53
C LYS A 241 -17.60 -8.53 2.98
N PHE A 242 -17.29 -8.42 1.69
CA PHE A 242 -17.10 -7.13 1.01
C PHE A 242 -18.35 -6.25 1.07
N GLY A 243 -19.53 -6.84 0.85
CA GLY A 243 -20.79 -6.10 0.91
C GLY A 243 -21.06 -5.49 2.28
N SER A 244 -20.70 -6.17 3.37
CA SER A 244 -20.81 -5.60 4.71
C SER A 244 -19.94 -4.34 4.88
N ALA A 245 -18.68 -4.40 4.44
CA ALA A 245 -17.73 -3.29 4.58
C ALA A 245 -18.09 -2.11 3.67
N LEU A 246 -18.26 -2.36 2.37
CA LEU A 246 -18.49 -1.32 1.37
C LEU A 246 -19.84 -0.62 1.56
N THR A 247 -20.92 -1.35 1.88
CA THR A 247 -22.22 -0.69 2.14
C THR A 247 -22.22 0.11 3.44
N SER A 248 -21.41 -0.29 4.42
CA SER A 248 -21.24 0.50 5.66
C SER A 248 -20.53 1.82 5.38
N LYS A 249 -19.52 1.83 4.51
CA LYS A 249 -18.84 3.06 4.07
C LYS A 249 -19.73 3.91 3.14
N LEU A 250 -20.48 3.30 2.23
CA LEU A 250 -21.43 4.03 1.37
C LEU A 250 -22.44 4.85 2.20
N ARG A 251 -22.97 4.26 3.30
CA ARG A 251 -23.91 4.94 4.20
C ARG A 251 -23.35 6.16 4.93
N LYS A 252 -22.03 6.35 4.93
CA LYS A 252 -21.37 7.52 5.56
C LYS A 252 -21.53 8.79 4.73
N ARG A 253 -21.89 8.66 3.44
CA ARG A 253 -22.20 9.79 2.56
C ARG A 253 -21.09 10.85 2.53
N TYR A 254 -19.83 10.42 2.45
CA TYR A 254 -18.67 11.32 2.47
C TYR A 254 -18.75 12.43 1.42
N TRP A 255 -19.39 12.18 0.27
CA TRP A 255 -19.62 13.17 -0.79
C TRP A 255 -20.48 14.38 -0.37
N GLU A 256 -21.16 14.33 0.76
CA GLU A 256 -21.91 15.46 1.33
C GLU A 256 -21.03 16.40 2.16
N LEU A 257 -19.81 15.97 2.49
CA LEU A 257 -18.85 16.80 3.21
C LEU A 257 -18.35 17.94 2.31
N PRO A 258 -18.27 19.20 2.79
CA PRO A 258 -17.88 20.33 1.95
C PRO A 258 -16.53 20.17 1.25
N HIS A 259 -15.55 19.53 1.90
CA HIS A 259 -14.23 19.29 1.33
C HIS A 259 -14.15 18.09 0.38
N VAL A 260 -15.21 17.27 0.28
CA VAL A 260 -15.27 16.11 -0.64
C VAL A 260 -16.20 16.39 -1.83
N ALA A 261 -17.20 17.25 -1.65
CA ALA A 261 -18.21 17.53 -2.66
C ALA A 261 -17.59 17.90 -4.03
N GLY A 262 -18.04 17.23 -5.10
CA GLY A 262 -17.58 17.46 -6.46
C GLY A 262 -16.28 16.75 -6.84
N LYS A 263 -15.68 15.97 -5.94
CA LYS A 263 -14.41 15.25 -6.15
C LYS A 263 -14.64 13.74 -6.32
N PRO A 264 -13.72 13.02 -7.00
CA PRO A 264 -13.74 11.57 -6.99
C PRO A 264 -13.61 11.01 -5.56
N LEU A 265 -14.45 10.05 -5.19
CA LEU A 265 -14.42 9.35 -3.91
C LEU A 265 -14.07 7.89 -4.15
N VAL A 266 -12.97 7.44 -3.54
CA VAL A 266 -12.43 6.10 -3.72
C VAL A 266 -12.50 5.34 -2.40
N PHE A 267 -12.90 4.07 -2.46
CA PHE A 267 -12.79 3.16 -1.32
C PHE A 267 -11.62 2.21 -1.52
N VAL A 268 -10.63 2.23 -0.62
CA VAL A 268 -9.59 1.19 -0.56
C VAL A 268 -10.06 0.10 0.38
N ILE A 269 -10.06 -1.14 -0.09
CA ILE A 269 -10.51 -2.28 0.68
C ILE A 269 -9.49 -3.42 0.64
N GLN A 270 -9.33 -4.08 1.78
CA GLN A 270 -8.54 -5.31 1.90
C GLN A 270 -9.28 -6.37 2.70
N ASP A 271 -8.99 -7.64 2.39
CA ASP A 271 -9.57 -8.77 3.10
C ASP A 271 -8.67 -9.34 4.19
N PHE A 272 -9.16 -9.30 5.43
CA PHE A 272 -8.52 -9.87 6.62
C PHE A 272 -9.50 -10.77 7.39
N HIS A 273 -10.57 -11.24 6.76
CA HIS A 273 -11.63 -11.94 7.48
C HIS A 273 -11.21 -13.32 7.99
N ALA A 274 -10.21 -13.92 7.35
CA ALA A 274 -9.63 -15.20 7.71
C ALA A 274 -8.12 -15.24 7.37
N PRO A 275 -7.33 -16.12 8.01
CA PRO A 275 -5.93 -16.31 7.64
C PRO A 275 -5.78 -16.59 6.14
N ALA A 276 -4.83 -15.90 5.50
CA ALA A 276 -4.51 -16.01 4.06
C ALA A 276 -5.68 -15.66 3.10
N SER A 277 -6.77 -15.08 3.59
CA SER A 277 -7.96 -14.82 2.77
C SER A 277 -7.75 -13.87 1.59
N MET A 278 -6.86 -12.89 1.75
CA MET A 278 -6.44 -11.97 0.69
C MET A 278 -5.93 -12.68 -0.58
N MET A 279 -5.41 -13.91 -0.47
CA MET A 279 -4.91 -14.69 -1.61
C MET A 279 -5.98 -15.11 -2.61
N PHE A 280 -7.26 -15.11 -2.22
CA PHE A 280 -8.36 -15.58 -3.09
C PHE A 280 -9.59 -14.66 -3.10
N ALA A 281 -9.60 -13.62 -2.26
CA ALA A 281 -10.73 -12.73 -2.09
C ALA A 281 -11.11 -11.96 -3.38
N ARG A 282 -10.14 -11.74 -4.28
CA ARG A 282 -10.30 -11.06 -5.57
C ARG A 282 -11.52 -11.53 -6.37
N THR A 283 -11.70 -12.85 -6.47
CA THR A 283 -12.81 -13.44 -7.26
C THR A 283 -14.15 -12.95 -6.73
N GLY A 284 -14.39 -13.06 -5.42
CA GLY A 284 -15.64 -12.63 -4.80
C GLY A 284 -15.81 -11.10 -4.81
N LEU A 285 -14.72 -10.34 -4.72
CA LEU A 285 -14.78 -8.87 -4.83
C LEU A 285 -15.29 -8.44 -6.20
N SER A 286 -14.67 -8.91 -7.29
CA SER A 286 -15.05 -8.52 -8.65
C SER A 286 -16.51 -8.86 -8.97
N ILE A 287 -16.97 -10.06 -8.57
CA ILE A 287 -18.37 -10.47 -8.72
C ILE A 287 -19.28 -9.53 -7.93
N TYR A 288 -18.94 -9.22 -6.68
CA TYR A 288 -19.75 -8.33 -5.86
C TYR A 288 -19.83 -6.92 -6.44
N LEU A 289 -18.72 -6.37 -6.94
CA LEU A 289 -18.66 -5.00 -7.43
C LEU A 289 -19.51 -4.78 -8.68
N TYR A 290 -19.35 -5.67 -9.67
CA TYR A 290 -20.00 -5.54 -10.97
C TYR A 290 -21.29 -6.35 -11.11
N GLY A 291 -21.50 -7.35 -10.27
CA GLY A 291 -22.66 -8.23 -10.35
C GLY A 291 -22.61 -9.22 -11.50
N TYR A 292 -21.40 -9.60 -11.94
CA TYR A 292 -21.16 -10.60 -12.98
C TYR A 292 -20.13 -11.62 -12.52
N ASP A 293 -20.40 -12.88 -12.82
CA ASP A 293 -19.43 -13.98 -12.79
C ASP A 293 -19.10 -14.37 -14.24
N TYR A 294 -17.99 -15.06 -14.44
CA TYR A 294 -17.50 -15.39 -15.78
C TYR A 294 -17.28 -16.89 -15.91
N GLN A 295 -18.08 -17.52 -16.76
CA GLN A 295 -17.78 -18.87 -17.23
C GLN A 295 -16.83 -18.79 -18.40
N TRP A 296 -16.00 -19.82 -18.59
CA TRP A 296 -15.11 -19.88 -19.73
C TRP A 296 -14.96 -21.30 -20.24
N HIS A 297 -14.62 -21.42 -21.51
CA HIS A 297 -14.24 -22.66 -22.16
C HIS A 297 -13.26 -22.37 -23.30
N ARG A 298 -12.70 -23.42 -23.92
CA ARG A 298 -11.92 -23.29 -25.14
C ARG A 298 -12.77 -23.69 -26.34
N ASP A 299 -12.74 -22.90 -27.40
CA ASP A 299 -13.37 -23.23 -28.68
C ASP A 299 -12.64 -24.36 -29.42
N GLU A 300 -13.11 -24.72 -30.62
CA GLU A 300 -12.50 -25.77 -31.45
C GLU A 300 -11.07 -25.42 -31.90
N ASP A 301 -10.73 -24.13 -31.98
CA ASP A 301 -9.42 -23.60 -32.35
C ASP A 301 -8.48 -23.43 -31.13
N GLY A 302 -8.98 -23.69 -29.92
CA GLY A 302 -8.24 -23.59 -28.66
C GLY A 302 -8.25 -22.20 -28.02
N ASN A 303 -8.97 -21.23 -28.59
CA ASN A 303 -9.10 -19.88 -28.05
C ASN A 303 -9.99 -19.87 -26.82
N LEU A 304 -9.68 -19.00 -25.87
CA LEU A 304 -10.46 -18.82 -24.66
C LEU A 304 -11.74 -18.01 -24.97
N GLU A 305 -12.90 -18.62 -24.76
CA GLU A 305 -14.19 -17.92 -24.83
C GLU A 305 -14.73 -17.70 -23.42
N ILE A 306 -15.03 -16.44 -23.08
CA ILE A 306 -15.54 -16.02 -21.78
C ILE A 306 -16.99 -15.57 -21.93
N LEU A 307 -17.86 -16.13 -21.09
CA LEU A 307 -19.29 -15.89 -21.08
C LEU A 307 -19.69 -15.19 -19.77
N PRO A 308 -20.12 -13.92 -19.81
CA PRO A 308 -20.56 -13.19 -18.62
C PRO A 308 -21.91 -13.74 -18.13
N GLN A 309 -22.03 -13.93 -16.83
CA GLN A 309 -23.24 -14.39 -16.16
C GLN A 309 -23.66 -13.39 -15.10
N ARG A 310 -24.87 -12.83 -15.26
CA ARG A 310 -25.43 -11.89 -14.29
C ARG A 310 -25.67 -12.61 -12.96
N VAL A 311 -25.10 -12.06 -11.90
CA VAL A 311 -25.37 -12.45 -10.51
C VAL A 311 -26.22 -11.37 -9.88
N VAL A 312 -27.37 -11.74 -9.29
CA VAL A 312 -28.34 -10.79 -8.74
C VAL A 312 -28.25 -10.67 -7.22
N GLU A 313 -27.90 -11.76 -6.53
CA GLU A 313 -27.78 -11.81 -5.08
C GLU A 313 -26.71 -12.82 -4.67
N HIS A 314 -26.24 -12.68 -3.44
CA HIS A 314 -25.36 -13.65 -2.78
C HIS A 314 -26.04 -14.17 -1.52
N ARG A 315 -25.90 -15.47 -1.25
CA ARG A 315 -26.57 -16.15 -0.14
C ARG A 315 -25.61 -17.00 0.67
N TRP A 316 -25.56 -16.71 1.98
CA TRP A 316 -24.86 -17.56 2.92
C TRP A 316 -25.66 -17.75 4.20
N LEU A 317 -26.02 -18.99 4.49
CA LEU A 317 -26.95 -19.34 5.57
C LEU A 317 -28.24 -18.51 5.43
N ASN A 318 -28.57 -17.69 6.43
CA ASN A 318 -29.75 -16.83 6.44
C ASN A 318 -29.51 -15.43 5.87
N LYS A 319 -28.25 -15.08 5.53
CA LYS A 319 -27.91 -13.75 5.01
C LYS A 319 -28.01 -13.75 3.49
N VAL A 320 -28.71 -12.76 2.97
CA VAL A 320 -28.84 -12.48 1.54
C VAL A 320 -28.48 -11.02 1.32
N ILE A 321 -27.65 -10.74 0.33
CA ILE A 321 -27.35 -9.38 -0.12
C ILE A 321 -27.51 -9.28 -1.64
N PRO A 322 -27.90 -8.12 -2.19
CA PRO A 322 -27.82 -7.89 -3.62
C PRO A 322 -26.36 -7.92 -4.09
N SER A 323 -26.14 -8.38 -5.32
CA SER A 323 -24.86 -8.25 -6.02
C SER A 323 -24.83 -6.96 -6.85
N GLY A 324 -23.65 -6.55 -7.31
CA GLY A 324 -23.44 -5.28 -8.01
C GLY A 324 -23.42 -4.11 -7.03
N PHE A 325 -22.38 -3.98 -6.22
CA PHE A 325 -22.16 -2.83 -5.33
C PHE A 325 -22.33 -1.52 -6.08
N PHE A 326 -21.74 -1.41 -7.27
CA PHE A 326 -21.86 -0.20 -8.04
C PHE A 326 -23.30 0.07 -8.41
N ASP A 327 -24.18 -0.93 -8.60
CA ASP A 327 -25.61 -0.78 -8.96
C ASP A 327 -26.50 -0.31 -7.80
N LEU A 328 -25.96 -0.27 -6.58
CA LEU A 328 -26.72 0.17 -5.41
C LEU A 328 -27.09 1.66 -5.50
N PRO A 329 -28.22 2.07 -4.92
CA PRO A 329 -28.56 3.48 -4.80
C PRO A 329 -27.42 4.26 -4.13
N GLU A 330 -27.12 5.45 -4.66
CA GLU A 330 -26.08 6.37 -4.20
C GLU A 330 -24.64 5.90 -4.46
N ALA A 331 -24.44 4.69 -4.98
CA ALA A 331 -23.12 4.21 -5.35
C ALA A 331 -22.52 5.00 -6.51
N GLU A 332 -23.32 5.75 -7.29
CA GLU A 332 -22.79 6.70 -8.28
C GLU A 332 -21.90 7.80 -7.68
N ASN A 333 -21.92 8.01 -6.36
CA ASN A 333 -21.02 8.93 -5.67
C ASN A 333 -19.66 8.30 -5.32
N VAL A 334 -19.47 7.00 -5.55
CA VAL A 334 -18.18 6.31 -5.40
C VAL A 334 -17.58 6.10 -6.78
N SER A 335 -16.37 6.58 -6.97
CA SER A 335 -15.66 6.61 -8.25
C SER A 335 -15.03 5.27 -8.61
N ALA A 336 -14.40 4.63 -7.63
CA ALA A 336 -13.73 3.35 -7.80
C ALA A 336 -13.55 2.63 -6.46
N VAL A 337 -13.25 1.34 -6.53
CA VAL A 337 -12.78 0.53 -5.40
C VAL A 337 -11.37 0.04 -5.70
N LEU A 338 -10.44 0.30 -4.79
CA LEU A 338 -9.05 -0.15 -4.86
C LEU A 338 -8.86 -1.37 -3.97
N PHE A 339 -8.12 -2.35 -4.46
CA PHE A 339 -7.80 -3.58 -3.74
C PHE A 339 -6.36 -4.00 -4.05
N ASN A 340 -5.61 -4.46 -3.04
CA ASN A 340 -4.30 -5.04 -3.25
C ASN A 340 -4.17 -6.28 -2.38
N ASN A 341 -4.06 -7.46 -2.99
CA ASN A 341 -3.97 -8.76 -2.29
C ASN A 341 -2.72 -8.90 -1.38
N SER A 342 -1.73 -8.04 -1.54
CA SER A 342 -0.42 -8.10 -0.91
C SER A 342 -0.19 -7.00 0.13
N ALA A 343 -1.12 -6.04 0.29
CA ALA A 343 -1.10 -4.99 1.31
C ALA A 343 -1.24 -5.59 2.74
N THR A 344 -0.16 -6.23 3.18
CA THR A 344 -0.05 -7.02 4.42
C THR A 344 1.32 -6.78 5.04
N LEU A 345 1.52 -7.19 6.29
CA LEU A 345 2.79 -7.02 6.99
C LEU A 345 3.98 -7.63 6.23
N SER A 346 3.75 -8.69 5.46
CA SER A 346 4.78 -9.31 4.63
C SER A 346 5.32 -8.39 3.54
N LYS A 347 4.50 -7.52 2.94
CA LYS A 347 4.94 -6.52 1.95
C LYS A 347 5.88 -5.50 2.57
N PHE A 348 5.52 -4.95 3.73
CA PHE A 348 6.40 -4.07 4.52
C PHE A 348 7.73 -4.77 4.84
N ASN A 349 7.70 -6.06 5.14
CA ASN A 349 8.91 -6.82 5.44
C ASN A 349 9.83 -6.96 4.23
N ARG A 350 9.26 -7.32 3.06
CA ARG A 350 10.04 -7.43 1.81
C ARG A 350 10.63 -6.09 1.41
N MET A 351 9.83 -5.03 1.40
CA MET A 351 10.28 -3.68 1.04
C MET A 351 11.35 -3.15 2.01
N GLY A 352 11.19 -3.38 3.31
CA GLY A 352 12.23 -3.04 4.31
C GLY A 352 13.54 -3.80 4.05
N SER A 353 13.46 -5.09 3.69
CA SER A 353 14.65 -5.91 3.41
C SER A 353 15.40 -5.43 2.17
N VAL A 354 14.68 -5.07 1.10
CA VAL A 354 15.27 -4.51 -0.14
C VAL A 354 15.92 -3.15 0.12
N ALA A 355 15.37 -2.37 1.05
CA ALA A 355 15.97 -1.12 1.53
C ALA A 355 17.21 -1.33 2.44
N GLY A 356 17.60 -2.58 2.72
CA GLY A 356 18.69 -2.90 3.63
C GLY A 356 18.38 -2.55 5.09
N MET A 357 17.11 -2.63 5.49
CA MET A 357 16.66 -2.44 6.86
C MET A 357 16.55 -3.78 7.60
N GLY A 358 16.68 -3.73 8.91
CA GLY A 358 16.56 -4.90 9.78
C GLY A 358 17.83 -5.76 9.82
N SER A 359 17.67 -6.98 10.32
CA SER A 359 18.78 -7.91 10.51
C SER A 359 19.20 -8.58 9.20
N GLU A 360 20.51 -8.59 8.94
CA GLU A 360 21.16 -9.33 7.84
C GLU A 360 20.93 -10.86 7.89
N HIS A 361 20.42 -11.38 9.02
CA HIS A 361 20.10 -12.80 9.20
C HIS A 361 18.70 -13.18 8.71
N VAL A 362 17.90 -12.21 8.24
CA VAL A 362 16.58 -12.45 7.68
C VAL A 362 16.73 -12.75 6.19
N ARG A 363 16.17 -13.88 5.76
CA ARG A 363 16.06 -14.25 4.34
C ARG A 363 14.59 -14.48 4.02
N MET A 364 14.16 -14.07 2.83
CA MET A 364 12.77 -14.16 2.43
C MET A 364 12.61 -14.70 1.02
N PHE A 365 11.52 -15.44 0.80
CA PHE A 365 11.08 -15.87 -0.53
C PHE A 365 9.65 -15.40 -0.77
N HIS A 366 9.44 -14.67 -1.87
CA HIS A 366 8.13 -14.28 -2.36
C HIS A 366 7.65 -15.34 -3.36
N ILE A 367 6.58 -16.07 -3.00
CA ILE A 367 6.11 -17.22 -3.77
C ILE A 367 4.63 -17.07 -4.02
N GLY A 368 4.21 -17.29 -5.27
CA GLY A 368 2.81 -17.10 -5.62
C GLY A 368 2.49 -17.32 -7.09
N THR A 369 1.43 -16.65 -7.50
CA THR A 369 0.96 -16.60 -8.88
C THR A 369 0.87 -15.16 -9.37
N ALA A 370 1.16 -14.93 -10.64
CA ALA A 370 1.12 -13.62 -11.27
C ALA A 370 0.25 -13.64 -12.53
N LEU A 371 -0.16 -12.46 -12.98
CA LEU A 371 -0.91 -12.28 -14.22
C LEU A 371 -0.13 -12.86 -15.40
N ASP A 372 -0.82 -13.64 -16.24
CA ASP A 372 -0.27 -14.16 -17.49
C ASP A 372 -0.63 -13.19 -18.63
N PRO A 373 0.35 -12.64 -19.36
CA PRO A 373 0.10 -11.71 -20.46
C PRO A 373 -0.54 -12.37 -21.69
N ASP A 374 -0.57 -13.71 -21.78
CA ASP A 374 -1.24 -14.40 -22.89
C ASP A 374 -2.76 -14.14 -22.83
N PRO A 375 -3.37 -13.51 -23.85
CA PRO A 375 -4.82 -13.26 -23.88
C PRO A 375 -5.66 -14.56 -23.87
N ASN A 376 -5.05 -15.71 -24.17
CA ASN A 376 -5.67 -17.03 -24.10
C ASN A 376 -5.35 -17.81 -22.80
N ALA A 377 -4.71 -17.15 -21.81
CA ALA A 377 -4.42 -17.74 -20.51
C ALA A 377 -5.69 -17.95 -19.69
N ALA A 378 -5.85 -19.18 -19.18
CA ALA A 378 -6.93 -19.52 -18.24
C ALA A 378 -6.42 -19.76 -16.81
N GLU A 379 -5.09 -19.78 -16.65
CA GLU A 379 -4.39 -20.05 -15.39
C GLU A 379 -3.28 -19.03 -15.24
N PRO A 380 -2.94 -18.61 -14.01
CA PRO A 380 -1.89 -17.63 -13.79
C PRO A 380 -0.49 -18.26 -13.89
N LEU A 381 0.52 -17.43 -14.14
CA LEU A 381 1.93 -17.83 -14.05
C LEU A 381 2.29 -18.11 -12.60
N LYS A 382 3.19 -19.07 -12.35
CA LYS A 382 3.75 -19.33 -11.01
C LYS A 382 5.11 -18.65 -10.88
N PHE A 383 5.40 -18.10 -9.72
CA PHE A 383 6.70 -17.51 -9.42
C PHE A 383 7.20 -17.90 -8.03
N ALA A 384 8.53 -17.88 -7.89
CA ALA A 384 9.22 -17.95 -6.62
C ALA A 384 10.49 -17.11 -6.76
N MET A 385 10.60 -16.04 -5.97
CA MET A 385 11.70 -15.09 -6.00
C MET A 385 12.34 -15.01 -4.62
N GLU A 386 13.67 -15.00 -4.57
CA GLU A 386 14.37 -14.58 -3.37
C GLU A 386 14.23 -13.06 -3.21
N VAL A 387 14.08 -12.58 -1.98
CA VAL A 387 14.01 -11.15 -1.67
C VAL A 387 15.42 -10.72 -1.28
N ASP A 388 16.20 -10.33 -2.29
CA ASP A 388 17.58 -9.89 -2.16
C ASP A 388 17.81 -8.58 -2.92
N GLY A 389 19.06 -8.28 -3.32
CA GLY A 389 19.40 -7.04 -4.01
C GLY A 389 18.86 -6.93 -5.43
N ASP A 390 18.45 -8.03 -6.06
CA ASP A 390 17.87 -8.04 -7.42
C ASP A 390 16.33 -7.98 -7.39
N TYR A 391 15.74 -8.09 -6.19
CA TYR A 391 14.30 -8.01 -6.00
C TYR A 391 13.83 -6.54 -5.95
N GLU A 392 12.84 -6.22 -6.77
CA GLU A 392 12.15 -4.93 -6.77
C GLU A 392 10.68 -5.12 -6.40
N GLU A 393 10.14 -4.19 -5.61
CA GLU A 393 8.71 -4.14 -5.30
C GLU A 393 8.30 -2.71 -5.00
N THR A 394 7.19 -2.28 -5.58
CA THR A 394 6.57 -0.96 -5.35
C THR A 394 5.32 -1.10 -4.48
N TRP A 395 4.85 -0.01 -3.90
CA TRP A 395 3.55 0.03 -3.20
C TRP A 395 2.39 -0.26 -4.17
N SER A 396 2.50 0.18 -5.42
CA SER A 396 1.52 -0.05 -6.49
C SER A 396 1.50 -1.49 -7.00
N GLU A 397 2.58 -2.27 -6.79
CA GLU A 397 2.61 -3.68 -7.20
C GLU A 397 1.50 -4.50 -6.51
N GLY A 398 0.69 -5.18 -7.33
CA GLY A 398 -0.49 -5.92 -6.91
C GLY A 398 -1.76 -5.08 -6.75
N LEU A 399 -1.72 -3.78 -7.06
CA LEU A 399 -2.89 -2.90 -6.95
C LEU A 399 -3.85 -3.11 -8.13
N GLU A 400 -5.12 -3.32 -7.78
CA GLU A 400 -6.23 -3.40 -8.72
C GLU A 400 -7.24 -2.27 -8.46
N VAL A 401 -7.65 -1.61 -9.54
CA VAL A 401 -8.60 -0.50 -9.52
C VAL A 401 -9.87 -0.91 -10.26
N TYR A 402 -10.96 -1.08 -9.53
CA TYR A 402 -12.27 -1.38 -10.08
C TYR A 402 -13.06 -0.09 -10.27
N HIS A 403 -13.18 0.38 -11.51
CA HIS A 403 -13.85 1.64 -11.84
C HIS A 403 -15.37 1.49 -11.80
N ASN A 404 -16.06 2.43 -11.14
CA ASN A 404 -17.52 2.46 -11.17
C ASN A 404 -18.01 2.98 -12.53
N PRO A 405 -18.74 2.18 -13.34
CA PRO A 405 -19.23 2.60 -14.65
C PRO A 405 -20.29 3.71 -14.58
N ARG A 406 -20.82 4.00 -13.38
CA ARG A 406 -21.85 5.01 -13.13
C ARG A 406 -21.36 6.14 -12.22
N ALA A 407 -20.05 6.28 -12.00
CA ALA A 407 -19.49 7.36 -11.20
C ALA A 407 -19.92 8.75 -11.71
N ARG A 408 -20.39 9.62 -10.82
CA ARG A 408 -20.63 11.05 -11.09
C ARG A 408 -19.32 11.80 -11.35
N HIS A 409 -18.29 11.45 -10.58
CA HIS A 409 -16.94 11.98 -10.69
C HIS A 409 -15.99 10.79 -10.90
N PRO A 410 -15.72 10.35 -12.14
CA PRO A 410 -14.89 9.17 -12.38
C PRO A 410 -13.46 9.38 -11.87
N LEU A 411 -12.81 8.29 -11.45
CA LEU A 411 -11.40 8.31 -11.11
C LEU A 411 -10.57 8.30 -12.40
N ASP A 412 -9.62 9.22 -12.53
CA ASP A 412 -8.64 9.18 -13.61
C ASP A 412 -7.70 7.97 -13.43
N PRO A 413 -7.58 7.05 -14.40
CA PRO A 413 -6.61 5.96 -14.34
C PRO A 413 -5.16 6.42 -14.17
N ASP A 414 -4.81 7.62 -14.65
CA ASP A 414 -3.44 8.14 -14.59
C ASP A 414 -3.00 8.51 -13.16
N HIS A 415 -3.92 8.53 -12.19
CA HIS A 415 -3.59 8.63 -10.76
C HIS A 415 -2.84 7.40 -10.23
N PHE A 416 -3.02 6.22 -10.84
CA PHE A 416 -2.39 4.97 -10.42
C PHE A 416 -1.91 4.18 -11.65
N PRO A 417 -0.95 4.71 -12.42
CA PRO A 417 -0.65 4.21 -13.77
C PRO A 417 -0.10 2.77 -13.81
N SER A 418 0.54 2.32 -12.73
CA SER A 418 1.06 0.95 -12.58
C SER A 418 0.03 -0.06 -12.06
N ALA A 419 -1.20 0.40 -11.76
CA ALA A 419 -2.26 -0.48 -11.30
C ALA A 419 -2.88 -1.27 -12.46
N VAL A 420 -3.49 -2.41 -12.14
CA VAL A 420 -4.39 -3.09 -13.06
C VAL A 420 -5.77 -2.46 -12.95
N HIS A 421 -6.27 -1.89 -14.04
CA HIS A 421 -7.57 -1.23 -14.07
C HIS A 421 -8.63 -2.12 -14.69
N HIS A 422 -9.75 -2.28 -13.99
CA HIS A 422 -10.91 -3.04 -14.42
C HIS A 422 -12.08 -2.10 -14.73
N GLN A 423 -12.79 -2.35 -15.84
CA GLN A 423 -13.98 -1.61 -16.25
C GLN A 423 -15.05 -2.57 -16.79
N LEU A 424 -16.28 -2.45 -16.29
CA LEU A 424 -17.42 -3.19 -16.82
C LEU A 424 -17.91 -2.58 -18.14
N GLN A 425 -17.99 -3.42 -19.17
CA GLN A 425 -18.51 -3.08 -20.49
C GLN A 425 -20.02 -3.29 -20.58
N ARG A 426 -20.65 -2.74 -21.62
CA ARG A 426 -22.12 -2.77 -21.80
C ARG A 426 -22.70 -4.18 -22.01
N ASP A 427 -21.89 -5.10 -22.51
CA ASP A 427 -22.23 -6.51 -22.73
C ASP A 427 -22.05 -7.38 -21.48
N GLY A 428 -21.62 -6.79 -20.36
CA GLY A 428 -21.33 -7.50 -19.11
C GLY A 428 -19.90 -8.04 -19.02
N MET A 429 -19.05 -7.82 -20.03
CA MET A 429 -17.64 -8.20 -19.97
C MET A 429 -16.83 -7.23 -19.11
N MET A 430 -15.87 -7.76 -18.35
CA MET A 430 -14.88 -6.93 -17.66
C MET A 430 -13.65 -6.75 -18.55
N SER A 431 -13.40 -5.52 -18.96
CA SER A 431 -12.14 -5.14 -19.60
C SER A 431 -11.08 -4.90 -18.53
N THR A 432 -9.85 -5.35 -18.80
CA THR A 432 -8.69 -5.16 -17.93
C THR A 432 -7.59 -4.44 -18.70
N LYS A 433 -7.08 -3.33 -18.16
CA LYS A 433 -5.92 -2.60 -18.67
C LYS A 433 -4.79 -2.72 -17.65
N TRP A 434 -3.59 -2.95 -18.15
CA TRP A 434 -2.37 -3.16 -17.38
C TRP A 434 -1.18 -2.66 -18.20
N ASP A 435 -0.11 -2.23 -17.52
CA ASP A 435 1.07 -1.63 -18.14
C ASP A 435 2.09 -2.66 -18.66
N GLY A 436 1.90 -3.95 -18.35
CA GLY A 436 2.81 -5.02 -18.72
C GLY A 436 3.83 -5.39 -17.64
N GLY A 437 3.86 -4.69 -16.49
CA GLY A 437 4.78 -4.93 -15.38
C GLY A 437 4.32 -6.02 -14.41
N PHE A 438 5.24 -6.75 -13.77
CA PHE A 438 4.91 -7.88 -12.89
C PHE A 438 3.73 -7.59 -11.93
N HIS A 439 2.70 -8.45 -11.95
CA HIS A 439 1.49 -8.25 -11.16
C HIS A 439 1.09 -9.53 -10.40
N PRO A 440 1.39 -9.64 -9.09
CA PRO A 440 1.05 -10.82 -8.29
C PRO A 440 -0.46 -10.90 -8.04
N LEU A 441 -1.07 -12.04 -8.37
CA LEU A 441 -2.49 -12.34 -8.17
C LEU A 441 -2.79 -13.05 -6.85
N ALA A 442 -1.81 -13.76 -6.29
CA ALA A 442 -1.87 -14.34 -4.95
C ALA A 442 -0.46 -14.73 -4.50
N SER A 443 -0.07 -14.44 -3.27
CA SER A 443 1.27 -14.80 -2.80
C SER A 443 1.38 -14.96 -1.29
N ILE A 444 2.50 -15.57 -0.89
CA ILE A 444 2.97 -15.65 0.49
C ILE A 444 4.44 -15.23 0.56
N THR A 445 4.87 -14.82 1.75
CA THR A 445 6.29 -14.65 2.05
C THR A 445 6.73 -15.69 3.06
N GLN A 446 7.69 -16.50 2.66
CA GLN A 446 8.41 -17.35 3.60
C GLN A 446 9.51 -16.53 4.24
N ILE A 447 9.53 -16.47 5.57
CA ILE A 447 10.52 -15.74 6.35
C ILE A 447 11.40 -16.75 7.07
N LEU A 448 12.71 -16.66 6.83
CA LEU A 448 13.73 -17.51 7.43
C LEU A 448 14.67 -16.63 8.25
N THR A 449 15.03 -17.08 9.45
CA THR A 449 16.07 -16.45 10.27
C THR A 449 17.24 -17.42 10.40
N VAL A 450 18.37 -17.05 9.80
CA VAL A 450 19.59 -17.86 9.87
C VAL A 450 20.23 -17.61 11.23
N ARG A 451 20.41 -18.65 12.05
CA ARG A 451 21.21 -18.53 13.27
C ARG A 451 22.68 -18.42 12.84
N GLY A 452 23.36 -17.35 13.23
CA GLY A 452 24.82 -17.27 13.10
C GLY A 452 25.49 -18.48 13.78
N GLU A 453 26.60 -18.95 13.23
CA GLU A 453 27.46 -19.89 13.93
C GLU A 453 27.85 -19.29 15.29
N PRO A 454 27.85 -20.06 16.38
CA PRO A 454 28.39 -19.56 17.64
C PRO A 454 29.86 -19.21 17.38
N THR A 455 30.20 -17.93 17.46
CA THR A 455 31.59 -17.48 17.55
C THR A 455 32.26 -18.31 18.63
N ALA A 456 33.22 -19.15 18.23
CA ALA A 456 34.04 -19.90 19.15
C ALA A 456 34.68 -18.89 20.11
N THR A 457 34.26 -18.93 21.37
CA THR A 457 34.97 -18.25 22.45
C THR A 457 36.34 -18.89 22.58
N GLU A 458 37.39 -18.17 22.17
CA GLU A 458 38.76 -18.40 22.63
C GLU A 458 39.01 -17.64 23.95
#